data_AF-A0A845F306-F1
#
_entry.id   AF-A0A845F306-F1
#
_cell.length_a   1.000
_cell.length_b   1.000
_cell.length_c   1.000
_cell.angle_alpha   90.00
_cell.angle_beta   90.00
_cell.angle_gamma   90.00
#
_symmetry.space_group_name_H-M   'P 1'
#
loop_
_entity.id
_entity.type
_entity.pdbx_description
1 polymer ?
#
loop_
_entity_poly.entity_id
_entity_poly.type
_entity_poly.pdbx_seq_one_letter_code
_entity_poly.pdbx_strand_id
1 'polypeptide(L)'
;MEMSTLDKKSNSYMKFKREIQKIKRLYYVSVFTFNRTKEDFIQELEDKTMYPGDEITFGTQKVANSPVELIKNLDNSFPNMLRESLFVRVISLLEYYLHDTLIEISKEDLKPFDSKKKKEFPISYLLSLNEIERIKDTIVNDEIRNVVSKGFLEIKKFYSNKLKVDFANCGISMKAIEEMYERRNLIVHADGRIDSTYIKRYGFTGTESKLSVDEDYLETSINKLELLSDFIMNKLSEKYNFNKKVSQNLNDDSFYRLSLEAVILEGFSDEFLSGNYLFGFGNRKHLHNEILVLESIETTSTKTTWVCEGNKDLIGLYTGYIRMLERRGHLMQLKVTKETLKVS
;
A
#
# COMPACT_ATOMS: atom_id res chain seq x y z
N MET A 1 -5.12 -12.73 -29.87
CA MET A 1 -5.88 -12.28 -28.68
C MET A 1 -4.87 -12.24 -27.55
N GLU A 2 -4.21 -11.10 -27.38
CA GLU A 2 -3.26 -10.89 -26.28
C GLU A 2 -4.09 -10.89 -25.00
N MET A 3 -3.94 -11.94 -24.17
CA MET A 3 -4.41 -11.86 -22.78
C MET A 3 -3.75 -10.64 -22.16
N SER A 4 -4.56 -9.72 -21.65
CA SER A 4 -4.06 -8.49 -21.07
C SER A 4 -3.01 -8.82 -20.00
N THR A 5 -1.86 -8.13 -20.05
CA THR A 5 -0.76 -8.28 -19.08
C THR A 5 -1.18 -7.94 -17.64
N LEU A 6 -2.41 -7.44 -17.44
CA LEU A 6 -2.99 -7.15 -16.14
C LEU A 6 -3.24 -8.40 -15.28
N ASP A 7 -3.48 -9.57 -15.89
CA ASP A 7 -3.91 -10.74 -15.14
C ASP A 7 -2.82 -11.33 -14.24
N LYS A 8 -1.52 -11.16 -14.53
CA LYS A 8 -0.45 -11.89 -13.81
C LYS A 8 0.15 -11.16 -12.59
N LYS A 9 -0.60 -10.27 -11.95
CA LYS A 9 -0.08 -9.47 -10.83
C LYS A 9 -0.13 -10.25 -9.52
N SER A 10 0.94 -10.17 -8.75
CA SER A 10 1.02 -10.81 -7.44
C SER A 10 0.16 -10.07 -6.41
N ASN A 11 -0.36 -10.79 -5.41
CA ASN A 11 -1.19 -10.18 -4.36
C ASN A 11 -0.35 -9.22 -3.49
N SER A 12 0.91 -9.55 -3.22
CA SER A 12 1.88 -8.67 -2.57
C SER A 12 2.05 -7.34 -3.31
N TYR A 13 2.16 -7.36 -4.64
CA TYR A 13 2.25 -6.16 -5.46
C TYR A 13 0.97 -5.31 -5.40
N MET A 14 -0.20 -5.94 -5.52
CA MET A 14 -1.48 -5.23 -5.44
C MET A 14 -1.71 -4.60 -4.07
N LYS A 15 -1.31 -5.28 -2.99
CA LYS A 15 -1.31 -4.74 -1.63
C LYS A 15 -0.37 -3.53 -1.52
N PHE A 16 0.86 -3.64 -2.03
CA PHE A 16 1.82 -2.54 -2.04
C PHE A 16 1.26 -1.29 -2.74
N LYS A 17 0.74 -1.42 -3.97
CA LYS A 17 0.18 -0.28 -4.72
C LYS A 17 -1.00 0.36 -4.00
N ARG A 18 -1.90 -0.43 -3.40
CA ARG A 18 -3.01 0.11 -2.59
C ARG A 18 -2.51 0.90 -1.38
N GLU A 19 -1.51 0.39 -0.67
CA GLU A 19 -0.96 1.07 0.50
C GLU A 19 -0.21 2.35 0.13
N ILE A 20 0.52 2.38 -0.99
CA ILE A 20 1.14 3.61 -1.52
C ILE A 20 0.07 4.67 -1.83
N GLN A 21 -1.03 4.29 -2.46
CA GLN A 21 -2.12 5.24 -2.75
C GLN A 21 -2.77 5.78 -1.47
N LYS A 22 -2.92 4.96 -0.43
CA LYS A 22 -3.39 5.43 0.89
C LYS A 22 -2.41 6.43 1.51
N ILE A 23 -1.10 6.20 1.42
CA ILE A 23 -0.08 7.14 1.91
C ILE A 23 -0.14 8.47 1.17
N LYS A 24 -0.23 8.45 -0.17
CA LYS A 24 -0.38 9.68 -0.97
C LYS A 24 -1.61 10.47 -0.53
N ARG A 25 -2.76 9.80 -0.39
CA ARG A 25 -4.00 10.44 0.07
C ARG A 25 -3.87 11.00 1.49
N LEU A 26 -3.30 10.24 2.41
CA LEU A 26 -3.06 10.70 3.79
C LEU A 26 -2.20 11.95 3.80
N TYR A 27 -1.12 11.98 3.01
CA TYR A 27 -0.25 13.15 2.88
C TYR A 27 -1.04 14.38 2.43
N TYR A 28 -1.72 14.30 1.27
CA TYR A 28 -2.42 15.45 0.71
C TYR A 28 -3.58 15.94 1.58
N VAL A 29 -4.36 15.02 2.18
CA VAL A 29 -5.46 15.39 3.09
C VAL A 29 -4.91 16.09 4.33
N SER A 30 -3.82 15.59 4.92
CA SER A 30 -3.19 16.22 6.09
C SER A 30 -2.62 17.60 5.76
N VAL A 31 -1.89 17.75 4.65
CA VAL A 31 -1.35 19.05 4.22
C VAL A 31 -2.48 20.04 3.93
N PHE A 32 -3.53 19.61 3.23
CA PHE A 32 -4.73 20.43 3.02
C PHE A 32 -5.34 20.90 4.34
N THR A 33 -5.47 19.98 5.30
CA THR A 33 -6.00 20.30 6.63
C THR A 33 -5.11 21.30 7.36
N PHE A 34 -3.78 21.11 7.33
CA PHE A 34 -2.85 22.03 7.97
C PHE A 34 -2.95 23.44 7.40
N ASN A 35 -3.00 23.57 6.08
CA ASN A 35 -3.15 24.86 5.42
C ASN A 35 -4.48 25.52 5.76
N ARG A 36 -5.57 24.76 5.71
CA ARG A 36 -6.90 25.28 6.01
C ARG A 36 -7.02 25.75 7.47
N THR A 37 -6.59 24.90 8.41
CA THR A 37 -6.59 25.25 9.83
C THR A 37 -5.73 26.49 10.09
N LYS A 38 -4.57 26.59 9.45
CA LYS A 38 -3.72 27.78 9.56
C LYS A 38 -4.44 29.06 9.09
N GLU A 39 -5.09 29.02 7.92
CA GLU A 39 -5.86 30.15 7.38
C GLU A 39 -6.97 30.57 8.35
N ASP A 40 -7.72 29.60 8.90
CA ASP A 40 -8.80 29.88 9.85
C ASP A 40 -8.26 30.58 11.12
N PHE A 41 -7.13 30.12 11.69
CA PHE A 41 -6.49 30.78 12.84
C PHE A 41 -5.95 32.19 12.53
N ILE A 42 -5.42 32.41 11.32
CA ILE A 42 -4.97 33.75 10.90
C ILE A 42 -6.17 34.70 10.84
N GLN A 43 -7.27 34.26 10.23
CA GLN A 43 -8.49 35.05 10.11
C GLN A 43 -9.09 35.40 11.48
N GLU A 44 -9.14 34.44 12.42
CA GLU A 44 -9.66 34.68 13.77
C GLU A 44 -8.83 35.70 14.57
N LEU A 45 -7.51 35.73 14.35
CA LEU A 45 -6.63 36.76 14.93
C LEU A 45 -6.86 38.14 14.30
N GLU A 46 -7.05 38.21 12.98
CA GLU A 46 -7.33 39.46 12.27
C GLU A 46 -8.70 40.06 12.67
N ASP A 47 -9.70 39.20 12.79
CA ASP A 47 -11.07 39.56 13.21
C ASP A 47 -11.19 39.84 14.71
N LYS A 48 -10.11 39.59 15.48
CA LYS A 48 -10.06 39.73 16.95
C LYS A 48 -11.10 38.86 17.67
N THR A 49 -11.51 37.76 17.04
CA THR A 49 -12.32 36.72 17.69
C THR A 49 -11.45 35.78 18.52
N MET A 50 -10.14 35.79 18.29
CA MET A 50 -9.11 35.12 19.06
C MET A 50 -7.96 36.08 19.39
N TYR A 51 -7.32 35.91 20.54
CA TYR A 51 -6.16 36.69 20.96
C TYR A 51 -4.86 35.88 20.94
N PRO A 52 -3.70 36.52 20.69
CA PRO A 52 -2.41 35.82 20.61
C PRO A 52 -1.99 35.03 21.87
N GLY A 53 -2.56 35.35 23.04
CA GLY A 53 -2.27 34.66 24.30
C GLY A 53 -3.22 33.51 24.63
N ASP A 54 -4.21 33.25 23.78
CA ASP A 54 -5.23 32.25 24.05
C ASP A 54 -4.66 30.83 23.92
N GLU A 55 -4.97 29.98 24.90
CA GLU A 55 -4.56 28.58 24.86
C GLU A 55 -5.43 27.79 23.86
N ILE A 56 -4.80 26.95 23.02
CA ILE A 56 -5.53 26.12 22.07
C ILE A 56 -5.69 24.70 22.62
N THR A 57 -6.93 24.24 22.69
CA THR A 57 -7.29 22.90 23.20
C THR A 57 -8.09 22.10 22.17
N PHE A 58 -7.93 20.78 22.20
CA PHE A 58 -8.77 19.83 21.47
C PHE A 58 -9.36 18.84 22.47
N GLY A 59 -10.67 18.96 22.72
CA GLY A 59 -11.30 18.27 23.84
C GLY A 59 -10.72 18.74 25.17
N THR A 60 -10.06 17.84 25.91
CA THR A 60 -9.41 18.16 27.20
C THR A 60 -7.90 18.31 27.09
N GLN A 61 -7.33 18.17 25.89
CA GLN A 61 -5.89 18.20 25.69
C GLN A 61 -5.44 19.55 25.15
N LYS A 62 -4.42 20.13 25.76
CA LYS A 62 -3.75 21.31 25.22
C LYS A 62 -2.96 20.93 23.97
N VAL A 63 -3.22 21.64 22.87
CA VAL A 63 -2.57 21.44 21.58
C VAL A 63 -1.43 22.45 21.37
N ALA A 64 -1.61 23.69 21.81
CA ALA A 64 -0.60 24.74 21.75
C ALA A 64 -0.82 25.78 22.86
N ASN A 65 0.25 26.49 23.26
CA ASN A 65 0.14 27.55 24.27
C ASN A 65 -0.35 28.88 23.68
N SER A 66 -0.37 29.01 22.35
CA SER A 66 -0.89 30.17 21.66
C SER A 66 -1.31 29.82 20.22
N PRO A 67 -2.16 30.63 19.57
CA PRO A 67 -2.49 30.46 18.16
C PRO A 67 -1.25 30.67 17.27
N VAL A 68 -0.37 31.60 17.66
CA VAL A 68 0.88 31.91 16.94
C VAL A 68 1.85 30.72 16.96
N GLU A 69 1.98 30.04 18.10
CA GLU A 69 2.75 28.80 18.20
C GLU A 69 2.17 27.71 17.30
N LEU A 70 0.85 27.55 17.30
CA LEU A 70 0.17 26.55 16.48
C LEU A 70 0.37 26.81 14.98
N ILE A 71 0.19 28.05 14.52
CA ILE A 71 0.44 28.46 13.13
C ILE A 71 1.88 28.10 12.72
N LYS A 72 2.87 28.43 13.55
CA LYS A 72 4.28 28.10 13.27
C LYS A 72 4.51 26.59 13.15
N ASN A 73 3.86 25.80 14.00
CA ASN A 73 3.94 24.34 13.96
C ASN A 73 3.23 23.74 12.73
N LEU A 74 2.08 24.30 12.33
CA LEU A 74 1.36 23.92 11.11
C LEU A 74 2.16 24.21 9.84
N ASP A 75 2.97 25.28 9.84
CA ASP A 75 3.84 25.62 8.71
C ASP A 75 5.07 24.71 8.59
N ASN A 76 5.67 24.32 9.72
CA ASN A 76 7.00 23.73 9.71
C ASN A 76 7.03 22.35 10.37
N SER A 77 6.76 22.31 11.68
CA SER A 77 6.99 21.13 12.52
C SER A 77 6.12 19.94 12.11
N PHE A 78 4.80 20.14 11.99
CA PHE A 78 3.88 19.05 11.68
C PHE A 78 4.03 18.51 10.26
N PRO A 79 4.16 19.34 9.21
CA PRO A 79 4.47 18.83 7.86
C PRO A 79 5.77 18.03 7.81
N ASN A 80 6.83 18.49 8.47
CA ASN A 80 8.11 17.76 8.52
C ASN A 80 7.96 16.40 9.22
N MET A 81 7.35 16.37 10.40
CA MET A 81 7.10 15.12 11.14
C MET A 81 6.24 14.15 10.34
N LEU A 82 5.22 14.65 9.64
CA LEU A 82 4.38 13.85 8.76
C LEU A 82 5.21 13.24 7.63
N ARG A 83 6.01 14.03 6.92
CA ARG A 83 6.84 13.56 5.80
C ARG A 83 7.86 12.53 6.24
N GLU A 84 8.56 12.75 7.35
CA GLU A 84 9.50 11.78 7.93
C GLU A 84 8.81 10.46 8.28
N SER A 85 7.63 10.53 8.92
CA SER A 85 6.84 9.36 9.29
C SER A 85 6.37 8.57 8.07
N LEU A 86 5.86 9.26 7.05
CA LEU A 86 5.40 8.65 5.80
C LEU A 86 6.57 8.07 5.00
N PHE A 87 7.72 8.75 4.97
CA PHE A 87 8.93 8.24 4.33
C PHE A 87 9.38 6.91 4.96
N VAL A 88 9.49 6.86 6.29
CA VAL A 88 9.80 5.60 7.01
C VAL A 88 8.81 4.51 6.66
N ARG A 89 7.51 4.84 6.61
CA ARG A 89 6.44 3.90 6.26
C ARG A 89 6.58 3.39 4.82
N VAL A 90 6.88 4.25 3.86
CA VAL A 90 7.03 3.90 2.44
C VAL A 90 8.19 2.93 2.22
N ILE A 91 9.33 3.16 2.86
CA ILE A 91 10.48 2.23 2.81
C ILE A 91 10.12 0.87 3.42
N SER A 92 9.43 0.89 4.57
CA SER A 92 8.98 -0.34 5.23
C SER A 92 7.98 -1.11 4.36
N LEU A 93 7.08 -0.42 3.64
CA LEU A 93 6.16 -1.07 2.70
C LEU A 93 6.90 -1.79 1.57
N LEU A 94 7.98 -1.22 1.05
CA LEU A 94 8.80 -1.89 0.05
C LEU A 94 9.47 -3.14 0.62
N GLU A 95 10.00 -3.08 1.86
CA GLU A 95 10.57 -4.26 2.53
C GLU A 95 9.54 -5.39 2.68
N TYR A 96 8.31 -5.05 3.12
CA TYR A 96 7.22 -6.02 3.21
C TYR A 96 6.79 -6.55 1.85
N TYR A 97 6.74 -5.70 0.82
CA TYR A 97 6.45 -6.14 -0.54
C TYR A 97 7.48 -7.17 -1.03
N LEU A 98 8.77 -6.88 -0.87
CA LEU A 98 9.86 -7.77 -1.29
C LEU A 98 9.80 -9.09 -0.51
N HIS A 99 9.58 -9.02 0.79
CA HIS A 99 9.38 -10.20 1.65
C HIS A 99 8.19 -11.06 1.18
N ASP A 100 7.01 -10.46 1.04
CA ASP A 100 5.77 -11.16 0.68
C ASP A 100 5.87 -11.73 -0.75
N THR A 101 6.55 -11.04 -1.65
CA THR A 101 6.86 -11.53 -3.01
C THR A 101 7.70 -12.79 -2.96
N LEU A 102 8.72 -12.87 -2.10
CA LEU A 102 9.54 -14.08 -1.94
C LEU A 102 8.71 -15.26 -1.40
N ILE A 103 7.78 -15.00 -0.48
CA ILE A 103 6.83 -16.03 0.01
C ILE A 103 5.92 -16.50 -1.13
N GLU A 104 5.44 -15.61 -1.98
CA GLU A 104 4.61 -15.98 -3.13
C GLU A 104 5.42 -16.81 -4.14
N ILE A 105 6.68 -16.45 -4.40
CA ILE A 105 7.57 -17.23 -5.27
C ILE A 105 7.84 -18.61 -4.67
N SER A 106 8.08 -18.74 -3.36
CA SER A 106 8.40 -20.04 -2.75
C SER A 106 7.26 -21.05 -2.85
N LYS A 107 6.01 -20.56 -2.94
CA LYS A 107 4.85 -21.41 -3.20
C LYS A 107 4.87 -21.98 -4.63
N GLU A 108 5.45 -21.29 -5.59
CA GLU A 108 5.53 -21.75 -6.98
C GLU A 108 6.83 -22.51 -7.29
N ASP A 109 7.96 -22.03 -6.77
CA ASP A 109 9.30 -22.58 -7.03
C ASP A 109 10.21 -22.43 -5.80
N LEU A 110 10.66 -23.57 -5.27
CA LEU A 110 11.60 -23.61 -4.14
C LEU A 110 13.07 -23.47 -4.56
N LYS A 111 13.41 -23.62 -5.84
CA LYS A 111 14.80 -23.59 -6.31
C LYS A 111 15.58 -22.32 -5.95
N PRO A 112 14.99 -21.10 -5.97
CA PRO A 112 15.70 -19.89 -5.56
C PRO A 112 16.22 -19.95 -4.11
N PHE A 113 15.50 -20.66 -3.25
CA PHE A 113 15.78 -20.82 -1.83
C PHE A 113 16.68 -22.02 -1.53
N ASP A 114 17.07 -22.79 -2.56
CA ASP A 114 18.03 -23.87 -2.39
C ASP A 114 19.39 -23.28 -1.95
N SER A 115 19.89 -23.81 -0.84
CA SER A 115 21.06 -23.33 -0.14
C SER A 115 21.92 -24.54 0.22
N LYS A 116 23.21 -24.46 -0.10
CA LYS A 116 24.19 -25.49 0.31
C LYS A 116 24.48 -25.48 1.83
N LYS A 117 23.92 -24.54 2.58
CA LYS A 117 24.12 -24.46 4.03
C LYS A 117 23.42 -25.62 4.71
N LYS A 118 24.12 -26.30 5.61
CA LYS A 118 23.51 -27.29 6.49
C LYS A 118 22.63 -26.56 7.52
N LYS A 119 21.43 -27.07 7.74
CA LYS A 119 20.53 -26.60 8.78
C LYS A 119 20.21 -27.78 9.70
N GLU A 120 20.48 -27.59 10.97
CA GLU A 120 20.26 -28.61 11.99
C GLU A 120 18.92 -28.36 12.68
N PHE A 121 18.17 -29.43 12.92
CA PHE A 121 16.89 -29.38 13.62
C PHE A 121 16.96 -30.30 14.85
N PRO A 122 16.48 -29.86 16.03
CA PRO A 122 16.34 -30.74 17.18
C PRO A 122 15.44 -31.94 16.83
N ILE A 123 15.80 -33.13 17.32
CA ILE A 123 15.00 -34.35 17.12
C ILE A 123 13.56 -34.14 17.63
N SER A 124 13.40 -33.48 18.78
CA SER A 124 12.09 -33.15 19.36
C SER A 124 11.22 -32.28 18.44
N TYR A 125 11.84 -31.38 17.67
CA TYR A 125 11.14 -30.57 16.69
C TYR A 125 10.73 -31.42 15.47
N LEU A 126 11.63 -32.26 14.96
CA LEU A 126 11.30 -33.15 13.84
C LEU A 126 10.19 -34.14 14.19
N LEU A 127 10.18 -34.68 15.41
CA LEU A 127 9.15 -35.59 15.90
C LEU A 127 7.80 -34.90 16.18
N SER A 128 7.77 -33.57 16.37
CA SER A 128 6.53 -32.83 16.59
C SER A 128 5.86 -32.35 15.29
N LEU A 129 6.51 -32.53 14.15
CA LEU A 129 5.99 -32.13 12.85
C LEU A 129 5.11 -33.22 12.26
N ASN A 130 3.86 -32.87 11.98
CA ASN A 130 2.91 -33.78 11.34
C ASN A 130 3.17 -33.94 9.83
N GLU A 131 3.91 -33.01 9.22
CA GLU A 131 4.07 -32.91 7.76
C GLU A 131 5.45 -32.37 7.38
N ILE A 132 6.09 -32.98 6.37
CA ILE A 132 7.40 -32.55 5.84
C ILE A 132 7.35 -31.12 5.25
N GLU A 133 6.20 -30.71 4.71
CA GLU A 133 6.03 -29.36 4.15
C GLU A 133 6.31 -28.26 5.18
N ARG A 134 5.99 -28.48 6.47
CA ARG A 134 6.30 -27.53 7.54
C ARG A 134 7.81 -27.31 7.73
N ILE A 135 8.63 -28.34 7.48
CA ILE A 135 10.09 -28.20 7.50
C ILE A 135 10.54 -27.32 6.34
N LYS A 136 10.00 -27.54 5.14
CA LYS A 136 10.32 -26.73 3.95
C LYS A 136 9.93 -25.27 4.18
N ASP A 137 8.73 -25.01 4.67
CA ASP A 137 8.26 -23.66 5.00
C ASP A 137 9.18 -22.98 6.01
N THR A 138 9.63 -23.71 7.04
CA THR A 138 10.56 -23.18 8.04
C THR A 138 11.93 -22.87 7.45
N ILE A 139 12.44 -23.70 6.53
CA ILE A 139 13.70 -23.44 5.82
C ILE A 139 13.58 -22.18 4.95
N VAL A 140 12.51 -22.10 4.15
CA VAL A 140 12.24 -20.98 3.25
C VAL A 140 12.07 -19.69 4.02
N ASN A 141 11.23 -19.67 5.06
CA ASN A 141 10.96 -18.47 5.85
C ASN A 141 12.21 -17.96 6.54
N ASP A 142 13.09 -18.84 7.04
CA ASP A 142 14.34 -18.42 7.64
C ASP A 142 15.33 -17.85 6.60
N GLU A 143 15.38 -18.41 5.39
CA GLU A 143 16.22 -17.85 4.33
C GLU A 143 15.68 -16.49 3.86
N ILE A 144 14.37 -16.35 3.67
CA ILE A 144 13.71 -15.08 3.35
C ILE A 144 13.99 -14.04 4.43
N ARG A 145 13.79 -14.40 5.71
CA ARG A 145 14.05 -13.52 6.84
C ARG A 145 15.52 -13.09 6.90
N ASN A 146 16.45 -14.02 6.66
CA ASN A 146 17.88 -13.74 6.62
C ASN A 146 18.27 -12.81 5.47
N VAL A 147 17.59 -12.87 4.32
CA VAL A 147 17.80 -11.95 3.20
C VAL A 147 17.27 -10.55 3.54
N VAL A 148 16.02 -10.47 4.00
CA VAL A 148 15.35 -9.17 4.25
C VAL A 148 15.96 -8.42 5.44
N SER A 149 16.31 -9.13 6.52
CA SER A 149 16.88 -8.51 7.73
C SER A 149 18.27 -7.90 7.57
N LYS A 150 19.00 -8.27 6.51
CA LYS A 150 20.32 -7.69 6.21
C LYS A 150 20.26 -6.41 5.37
N GLY A 151 19.05 -5.92 5.09
CA GLY A 151 18.81 -4.68 4.37
C GLY A 151 18.87 -4.82 2.86
N PHE A 152 18.65 -3.69 2.17
CA PHE A 152 18.40 -3.63 0.74
C PHE A 152 19.49 -4.26 -0.14
N LEU A 153 20.76 -4.12 0.26
CA LEU A 153 21.89 -4.66 -0.51
C LEU A 153 21.81 -6.20 -0.65
N GLU A 154 21.44 -6.90 0.42
CA GLU A 154 21.29 -8.36 0.37
C GLU A 154 20.03 -8.77 -0.38
N ILE A 155 18.95 -7.99 -0.28
CA ILE A 155 17.75 -8.21 -1.12
C ILE A 155 18.11 -8.09 -2.60
N LYS A 156 18.81 -7.02 -3.00
CA LYS A 156 19.28 -6.82 -4.38
C LYS A 156 20.16 -7.97 -4.86
N LYS A 157 21.10 -8.44 -4.04
CA LYS A 157 21.94 -9.61 -4.37
C LYS A 157 21.12 -10.87 -4.56
N PHE A 158 20.13 -11.12 -3.70
CA PHE A 158 19.26 -12.28 -3.80
C PHE A 158 18.45 -12.24 -5.11
N TYR A 159 17.77 -11.14 -5.41
CA TYR A 159 16.98 -10.97 -6.63
C TYR A 159 17.84 -11.14 -7.89
N SER A 160 19.03 -10.54 -7.93
CA SER A 160 19.95 -10.70 -9.06
C SER A 160 20.43 -12.15 -9.21
N ASN A 161 20.96 -12.74 -8.14
CA ASN A 161 21.65 -14.02 -8.24
C ASN A 161 20.70 -15.21 -8.37
N LYS A 162 19.62 -15.21 -7.58
CA LYS A 162 18.68 -16.32 -7.43
C LYS A 162 17.46 -16.20 -8.35
N LEU A 163 16.93 -14.99 -8.49
CA LEU A 163 15.74 -14.76 -9.31
C LEU A 163 16.06 -14.29 -10.73
N LYS A 164 17.32 -13.88 -11.00
CA LYS A 164 17.77 -13.30 -12.28
C LYS A 164 17.08 -11.98 -12.60
N VAL A 165 16.75 -11.21 -11.55
CA VAL A 165 16.19 -9.86 -11.66
C VAL A 165 17.27 -8.85 -11.27
N ASP A 166 17.87 -8.21 -12.25
CA ASP A 166 18.87 -7.17 -12.02
C ASP A 166 18.22 -5.79 -11.90
N PHE A 167 18.23 -5.24 -10.69
CA PHE A 167 17.64 -3.93 -10.41
C PHE A 167 18.34 -2.78 -11.13
N ALA A 168 19.59 -2.96 -11.60
CA ALA A 168 20.31 -1.92 -12.35
C ALA A 168 19.59 -1.55 -13.66
N ASN A 169 18.79 -2.47 -14.22
CA ASN A 169 18.04 -2.26 -15.45
C ASN A 169 16.69 -1.54 -15.25
N CYS A 170 16.37 -1.13 -14.02
CA CYS A 170 15.12 -0.43 -13.70
C CYS A 170 15.11 1.04 -14.17
N GLY A 171 16.24 1.58 -14.64
CA GLY A 171 16.36 3.01 -15.01
C GLY A 171 16.43 3.96 -13.80
N ILE A 172 16.60 3.41 -12.60
CA ILE A 172 16.74 4.18 -11.35
C ILE A 172 18.14 3.96 -10.79
N SER A 173 18.74 5.01 -10.25
CA SER A 173 19.98 4.91 -9.50
C SER A 173 19.80 4.03 -8.26
N MET A 174 20.43 2.85 -8.24
CA MET A 174 20.42 1.97 -7.07
C MET A 174 21.06 2.63 -5.85
N LYS A 175 22.03 3.54 -6.07
CA LYS A 175 22.63 4.34 -5.00
C LYS A 175 21.59 5.24 -4.31
N ALA A 176 20.59 5.72 -5.06
CA ALA A 176 19.50 6.50 -4.47
C ALA A 176 18.59 5.62 -3.59
N ILE A 177 18.26 4.40 -4.01
CA ILE A 177 17.47 3.48 -3.18
C ILE A 177 18.24 3.09 -1.91
N GLU A 178 19.54 2.79 -2.03
CA GLU A 178 20.41 2.52 -0.89
C GLU A 178 20.46 3.71 0.10
N GLU A 179 20.59 4.93 -0.41
CA GLU A 179 20.55 6.15 0.40
C GLU A 179 19.23 6.30 1.14
N MET A 180 18.09 6.02 0.49
CA MET A 180 16.78 6.09 1.14
C MET A 180 16.66 5.13 2.33
N TYR A 181 17.19 3.91 2.22
CA TYR A 181 17.23 2.96 3.34
C TYR A 181 18.11 3.45 4.49
N GLU A 182 19.27 4.02 4.18
CA GLU A 182 20.17 4.58 5.19
C GLU A 182 19.59 5.83 5.87
N ARG A 183 18.98 6.74 5.09
CA ARG A 183 18.24 7.89 5.64
C ARG A 183 17.13 7.45 6.56
N ARG A 184 16.35 6.41 6.19
CA ARG A 184 15.32 5.84 7.07
C ARG A 184 15.91 5.32 8.37
N ASN A 185 17.07 4.66 8.33
CA ASN A 185 17.74 4.21 9.55
C ASN A 185 18.22 5.38 10.42
N LEU A 186 18.77 6.44 9.82
CA LEU A 186 19.17 7.64 10.57
C LEU A 186 17.97 8.36 11.20
N ILE A 187 16.86 8.51 10.47
CA ILE A 187 15.63 9.10 11.01
C ILE A 187 15.13 8.29 12.21
N VAL A 188 15.04 6.95 12.07
CA VAL A 188 14.49 6.08 13.12
C VAL A 188 15.42 5.93 14.34
N HIS A 189 16.74 5.84 14.12
CA HIS A 189 17.68 5.45 15.18
C HIS A 189 18.60 6.56 15.66
N ALA A 190 18.77 7.63 14.88
CA ALA A 190 19.69 8.73 15.18
C ALA A 190 19.00 10.10 15.21
N ASP A 191 17.67 10.15 15.26
CA ASP A 191 16.88 11.40 15.17
C ASP A 191 17.30 12.22 13.93
N GLY A 192 17.56 11.53 12.81
CA GLY A 192 18.02 12.09 11.55
C GLY A 192 19.46 12.59 11.55
N ARG A 193 20.23 12.45 12.64
CA ARG A 193 21.61 12.98 12.70
C ARG A 193 22.54 12.25 11.75
N ILE A 194 23.31 13.04 11.01
CA ILE A 194 24.22 12.54 9.96
C ILE A 194 25.57 12.20 10.57
N ASP A 195 26.17 11.07 10.19
CA ASP A 195 27.53 10.71 10.54
C ASP A 195 28.52 10.94 9.39
N SER A 196 29.82 10.85 9.69
CA SER A 196 30.87 11.01 8.69
C SER A 196 30.83 9.94 7.59
N THR A 197 30.23 8.78 7.87
CA THR A 197 30.11 7.65 6.93
C THR A 197 29.12 7.99 5.83
N TYR A 198 27.94 8.48 6.22
CA TYR A 198 26.87 8.90 5.32
C TYR A 198 27.34 10.07 4.44
N ILE A 199 28.01 11.08 5.03
CA ILE A 199 28.57 12.23 4.30
C ILE A 199 29.53 11.75 3.19
N LYS A 200 30.49 10.89 3.56
CA LYS A 200 31.48 10.35 2.60
C LYS A 200 30.83 9.54 1.49
N ARG A 201 29.77 8.77 1.81
CA ARG A 201 29.13 7.86 0.86
C ARG A 201 28.25 8.58 -0.16
N TYR A 202 27.49 9.57 0.29
CA TYR A 202 26.49 10.26 -0.56
C TYR A 202 26.89 11.67 -0.98
N GLY A 203 28.02 12.18 -0.50
CA GLY A 203 28.53 13.49 -0.88
C GLY A 203 27.70 14.63 -0.32
N PHE A 204 27.17 14.47 0.90
CA PHE A 204 26.36 15.51 1.54
C PHE A 204 27.27 16.69 1.91
N THR A 205 27.08 17.83 1.26
CA THR A 205 27.87 19.06 1.47
C THR A 205 27.18 20.07 2.39
N GLY A 206 26.00 19.74 2.93
CA GLY A 206 25.24 20.62 3.80
C GLY A 206 25.95 20.85 5.14
N THR A 207 25.76 22.04 5.70
CA THR A 207 26.13 22.35 7.09
C THR A 207 25.15 21.78 8.10
N GLU A 208 24.05 21.17 7.63
CA GLU A 208 23.02 20.58 8.46
C GLU A 208 23.54 19.31 9.15
N SER A 209 23.32 19.26 10.47
CA SER A 209 23.65 18.09 11.29
C SER A 209 22.55 17.03 11.28
N LYS A 210 21.38 17.33 10.70
CA LYS A 210 20.18 16.50 10.73
C LYS A 210 19.54 16.45 9.34
N LEU A 211 19.21 15.24 8.88
CA LEU A 211 18.42 15.01 7.67
C LEU A 211 16.97 15.40 7.94
N SER A 212 16.40 16.14 7.00
CA SER A 212 14.97 16.35 6.87
C SER A 212 14.43 15.56 5.67
N VAL A 213 13.11 15.41 5.63
CA VAL A 213 12.39 14.92 4.45
C VAL A 213 11.49 16.04 3.99
N ASP A 214 11.95 16.78 2.97
CA ASP A 214 11.11 17.73 2.26
C ASP A 214 10.09 17.02 1.34
N GLU A 215 9.16 17.79 0.81
CA GLU A 215 8.07 17.30 -0.04
C GLU A 215 8.60 16.66 -1.33
N ASP A 216 9.48 17.36 -2.05
CA ASP A 216 10.09 16.88 -3.29
C ASP A 216 10.83 15.54 -3.10
N TYR A 217 11.55 15.40 -1.99
CA TYR A 217 12.26 14.19 -1.63
C TYR A 217 11.29 13.05 -1.31
N LEU A 218 10.21 13.31 -0.57
CA LEU A 218 9.17 12.30 -0.29
C LEU A 218 8.50 11.81 -1.58
N GLU A 219 8.07 12.74 -2.45
CA GLU A 219 7.42 12.39 -3.71
C GLU A 219 8.34 11.62 -4.65
N THR A 220 9.57 12.11 -4.81
CA THR A 220 10.61 11.45 -5.61
C THR A 220 10.90 10.06 -5.06
N SER A 221 10.95 9.91 -3.73
CA SER A 221 11.12 8.63 -3.07
C SER A 221 9.99 7.66 -3.42
N ILE A 222 8.72 8.07 -3.24
CA ILE A 222 7.56 7.24 -3.55
C ILE A 222 7.59 6.81 -5.02
N ASN A 223 7.81 7.74 -5.94
CA ASN A 223 7.83 7.46 -7.37
C ASN A 223 8.94 6.47 -7.74
N LYS A 224 10.15 6.62 -7.17
CA LYS A 224 11.25 5.67 -7.38
C LYS A 224 10.92 4.27 -6.86
N LEU A 225 10.28 4.16 -5.69
CA LEU A 225 9.91 2.85 -5.15
C LEU A 225 8.78 2.20 -5.96
N GLU A 226 7.82 2.98 -6.44
CA GLU A 226 6.77 2.47 -7.33
C GLU A 226 7.37 1.93 -8.63
N LEU A 227 8.23 2.69 -9.30
CA LEU A 227 8.92 2.25 -10.51
C LEU A 227 9.77 0.99 -10.27
N LEU A 228 10.47 0.91 -9.14
CA LEU A 228 11.20 -0.30 -8.75
C LEU A 228 10.26 -1.50 -8.57
N SER A 229 9.13 -1.31 -7.88
CA SER A 229 8.16 -2.38 -7.67
C SER A 229 7.51 -2.84 -8.98
N ASP A 230 7.23 -1.91 -9.88
CA ASP A 230 6.64 -2.20 -11.20
C ASP A 230 7.63 -3.00 -12.05
N PHE A 231 8.92 -2.59 -12.07
CA PHE A 231 9.98 -3.32 -12.74
C PHE A 231 10.14 -4.75 -12.20
N ILE A 232 10.20 -4.92 -10.87
CA ILE A 232 10.33 -6.23 -10.23
C ILE A 232 9.14 -7.12 -10.58
N MET A 233 7.92 -6.60 -10.45
CA MET A 233 6.71 -7.34 -10.76
C MET A 233 6.68 -7.79 -12.22
N ASN A 234 7.04 -6.92 -13.17
CA ASN A 234 7.10 -7.25 -14.59
C ASN A 234 8.12 -8.35 -14.86
N LYS A 235 9.32 -8.27 -14.28
CA LYS A 235 10.35 -9.29 -14.45
C LYS A 235 9.98 -10.63 -13.82
N LEU A 236 9.25 -10.61 -12.71
CA LEU A 236 8.80 -11.83 -12.06
C LEU A 236 7.62 -12.48 -12.78
N SER A 237 6.68 -11.70 -13.33
CA SER A 237 5.52 -12.23 -14.07
C SER A 237 5.89 -12.88 -15.41
N GLU A 238 7.07 -12.55 -15.95
CA GLU A 238 7.69 -13.28 -17.07
C GLU A 238 8.04 -14.73 -16.70
N LYS A 239 8.33 -15.00 -15.43
CA LYS A 239 8.89 -16.29 -14.96
C LYS A 239 7.93 -17.10 -14.09
N TYR A 240 7.08 -16.43 -13.31
CA TYR A 240 6.22 -17.04 -12.30
C TYR A 240 4.75 -16.76 -12.60
N ASN A 241 3.90 -17.75 -12.36
CA ASN A 241 2.45 -17.59 -12.50
C ASN A 241 1.81 -17.38 -11.13
N PHE A 242 1.67 -16.12 -10.73
CA PHE A 242 1.09 -15.75 -9.43
C PHE A 242 -0.41 -16.09 -9.29
N ASN A 243 -1.11 -16.43 -10.38
CA ASN A 243 -2.54 -16.75 -10.34
C ASN A 243 -2.82 -18.22 -10.03
N LYS A 244 -1.83 -19.09 -10.21
CA LYS A 244 -2.05 -20.55 -10.28
C LYS A 244 -2.60 -21.16 -8.98
N LYS A 245 -2.38 -20.50 -7.84
CA LYS A 245 -2.78 -20.98 -6.51
C LYS A 245 -4.03 -20.32 -5.91
N VAL A 246 -4.58 -19.27 -6.51
CA VAL A 246 -5.97 -18.90 -6.21
C VAL A 246 -6.86 -20.07 -6.65
N SER A 247 -6.60 -20.69 -7.79
CA SER A 247 -7.36 -21.83 -8.31
C SER A 247 -7.20 -23.17 -7.56
N GLN A 248 -6.14 -23.42 -6.77
CA GLN A 248 -5.88 -24.75 -6.19
C GLN A 248 -6.34 -24.96 -4.75
N ASN A 249 -6.63 -23.89 -4.00
CA ASN A 249 -7.30 -23.97 -2.70
C ASN A 249 -8.81 -23.62 -2.78
N LEU A 250 -9.29 -23.23 -3.96
CA LEU A 250 -10.70 -22.93 -4.22
C LEU A 250 -11.34 -24.12 -4.96
N ASN A 251 -11.43 -25.28 -4.30
CA ASN A 251 -12.31 -26.34 -4.80
C ASN A 251 -13.81 -25.99 -4.63
N ASP A 252 -14.18 -24.78 -4.20
CA ASP A 252 -15.59 -24.35 -4.17
C ASP A 252 -15.84 -22.82 -4.34
N ASP A 253 -14.80 -22.01 -4.56
CA ASP A 253 -14.95 -20.54 -4.61
C ASP A 253 -14.75 -20.02 -6.04
N SER A 254 -15.82 -20.13 -6.84
CA SER A 254 -15.88 -19.48 -8.15
C SER A 254 -15.72 -17.95 -7.99
N PHE A 255 -14.74 -17.38 -8.66
CA PHE A 255 -14.58 -15.93 -8.79
C PHE A 255 -15.61 -15.40 -9.81
N TYR A 256 -16.24 -14.27 -9.52
CA TYR A 256 -17.22 -13.67 -10.41
C TYR A 256 -16.80 -12.27 -10.81
N ARG A 257 -17.01 -11.97 -12.09
CA ARG A 257 -17.05 -10.61 -12.60
C ARG A 257 -18.50 -10.20 -12.70
N LEU A 258 -18.82 -9.07 -12.10
CA LEU A 258 -20.15 -8.48 -12.10
C LEU A 258 -20.09 -7.15 -12.83
N SER A 259 -20.75 -7.05 -13.97
CA SER A 259 -20.98 -5.77 -14.63
C SER A 259 -22.35 -5.25 -14.18
N LEU A 260 -22.37 -4.06 -13.61
CA LEU A 260 -23.58 -3.40 -13.13
C LEU A 260 -23.81 -2.14 -13.95
N GLU A 261 -25.08 -1.90 -14.25
CA GLU A 261 -25.57 -0.72 -14.93
C GLU A 261 -26.79 -0.24 -14.13
N ALA A 262 -26.71 0.95 -13.54
CA ALA A 262 -27.78 1.52 -12.73
C ALA A 262 -28.22 2.88 -13.26
N VAL A 263 -29.53 3.12 -13.23
CA VAL A 263 -30.12 4.44 -13.46
C VAL A 263 -30.38 5.09 -12.10
N ILE A 264 -29.72 6.22 -11.84
CA ILE A 264 -29.70 6.90 -10.54
C ILE A 264 -30.79 7.98 -10.52
N LEU A 265 -31.50 8.11 -9.38
CA LEU A 265 -32.44 9.19 -9.16
C LEU A 265 -31.72 10.52 -9.01
N GLU A 266 -32.29 11.56 -9.60
CA GLU A 266 -31.80 12.92 -9.47
C GLU A 266 -31.72 13.30 -7.98
N GLY A 267 -30.51 13.61 -7.49
CA GLY A 267 -30.23 13.93 -6.09
C GLY A 267 -29.68 12.78 -5.22
N PHE A 268 -29.50 11.56 -5.75
CA PHE A 268 -28.77 10.50 -5.05
C PHE A 268 -27.27 10.61 -5.36
N SER A 269 -26.43 10.64 -4.33
CA SER A 269 -24.98 10.78 -4.50
C SER A 269 -24.33 9.46 -4.91
N ASP A 270 -23.29 9.54 -5.75
CA ASP A 270 -22.46 8.39 -6.15
C ASP A 270 -21.57 7.87 -4.98
N GLU A 271 -21.82 8.28 -3.75
CA GLU A 271 -21.06 7.87 -2.56
C GLU A 271 -21.05 6.36 -2.34
N PHE A 272 -22.10 5.66 -2.78
CA PHE A 272 -22.20 4.19 -2.72
C PHE A 272 -21.20 3.46 -3.63
N LEU A 273 -20.57 4.19 -4.55
CA LEU A 273 -19.49 3.72 -5.42
C LEU A 273 -18.11 4.18 -4.94
N SER A 274 -18.05 4.96 -3.86
CA SER A 274 -16.77 5.34 -3.28
C SER A 274 -16.06 4.11 -2.71
N GLY A 275 -14.75 4.01 -2.91
CA GLY A 275 -13.98 2.85 -2.42
C GLY A 275 -14.03 2.66 -0.90
N ASN A 276 -14.45 3.68 -0.14
CA ASN A 276 -14.60 3.62 1.31
C ASN A 276 -16.04 3.31 1.76
N TYR A 277 -16.96 3.15 0.82
CA TYR A 277 -18.35 2.86 1.15
C TYR A 277 -18.49 1.46 1.75
N LEU A 278 -19.22 1.37 2.87
CA LEU A 278 -19.51 0.11 3.53
C LEU A 278 -20.80 -0.49 2.95
N PHE A 279 -20.69 -1.69 2.40
CA PHE A 279 -21.85 -2.46 1.94
C PHE A 279 -21.99 -3.76 2.74
N GLY A 280 -23.21 -4.31 2.77
CA GLY A 280 -23.51 -5.59 3.41
C GLY A 280 -24.70 -5.54 4.37
N PHE A 281 -24.92 -6.63 5.12
CA PHE A 281 -26.10 -6.81 5.98
C PHE A 281 -25.70 -7.18 7.41
N GLY A 282 -26.34 -6.55 8.39
CA GLY A 282 -26.06 -6.79 9.81
C GLY A 282 -24.58 -6.59 10.15
N ASN A 283 -23.95 -7.65 10.66
CA ASN A 283 -22.54 -7.66 11.08
C ASN A 283 -21.57 -8.00 9.93
N ARG A 284 -22.07 -8.37 8.75
CA ARG A 284 -21.23 -8.66 7.57
C ARG A 284 -21.16 -7.41 6.71
N LYS A 285 -20.25 -6.50 7.05
CA LYS A 285 -19.98 -5.28 6.29
C LYS A 285 -18.59 -5.34 5.66
N HIS A 286 -18.48 -4.85 4.44
CA HIS A 286 -17.28 -4.86 3.63
C HIS A 286 -17.08 -3.50 2.99
N LEU A 287 -15.83 -3.11 2.76
CA LEU A 287 -15.50 -1.91 2.01
C LEU A 287 -15.62 -2.17 0.52
N HIS A 288 -16.13 -1.19 -0.23
CA HIS A 288 -16.28 -1.29 -1.68
C HIS A 288 -14.96 -1.55 -2.41
N ASN A 289 -13.84 -1.04 -1.89
CA ASN A 289 -12.48 -1.33 -2.39
C ASN A 289 -12.03 -2.80 -2.26
N GLU A 290 -12.81 -3.65 -1.59
CA GLU A 290 -12.56 -5.10 -1.52
C GLU A 290 -12.98 -5.82 -2.80
N ILE A 291 -13.87 -5.21 -3.61
CA ILE A 291 -14.43 -5.82 -4.84
C ILE A 291 -14.40 -4.91 -6.06
N LEU A 292 -14.16 -3.61 -5.92
CA LEU A 292 -14.20 -2.68 -7.04
C LEU A 292 -12.95 -2.84 -7.90
N VAL A 293 -13.14 -3.33 -9.14
CA VAL A 293 -12.10 -3.31 -10.17
C VAL A 293 -12.43 -2.13 -11.09
N LEU A 294 -11.63 -1.07 -10.96
CA LEU A 294 -11.77 0.18 -11.70
C LEU A 294 -11.72 -0.08 -13.23
N GLU A 295 -12.89 -0.15 -13.87
CA GLU A 295 -13.06 0.06 -15.32
C GLU A 295 -14.36 0.84 -15.58
N SER A 296 -14.16 2.04 -16.17
CA SER A 296 -15.11 3.03 -16.69
C SER A 296 -16.39 3.29 -15.87
N ILE A 297 -16.34 4.32 -15.04
CA ILE A 297 -17.53 5.07 -14.62
C ILE A 297 -17.91 5.97 -15.80
N GLU A 298 -18.77 5.51 -16.70
CA GLU A 298 -19.50 6.42 -17.57
C GLU A 298 -20.72 6.92 -16.79
N THR A 299 -20.53 7.97 -15.98
CA THR A 299 -21.64 8.67 -15.34
C THR A 299 -22.18 9.70 -16.33
N THR A 300 -23.35 9.42 -16.91
CA THR A 300 -24.23 10.51 -17.34
C THR A 300 -25.07 10.94 -16.14
N SER A 301 -25.74 12.10 -16.19
CA SER A 301 -26.56 12.62 -15.07
C SER A 301 -27.63 11.64 -14.56
N THR A 302 -27.91 10.57 -15.29
CA THR A 302 -28.95 9.59 -14.96
C THR A 302 -28.48 8.15 -14.95
N LYS A 303 -27.25 7.83 -15.37
CA LYS A 303 -26.82 6.44 -15.57
C LYS A 303 -25.35 6.24 -15.22
N THR A 304 -25.07 5.19 -14.46
CA THR A 304 -23.71 4.79 -14.05
C THR A 304 -23.47 3.31 -14.30
N THR A 305 -22.32 2.99 -14.88
CA THR A 305 -21.84 1.62 -15.08
C THR A 305 -20.58 1.38 -14.27
N TRP A 306 -20.43 0.17 -13.72
CA TRP A 306 -19.21 -0.23 -13.03
C TRP A 306 -19.04 -1.75 -13.02
N VAL A 307 -17.79 -2.17 -12.81
CA VAL A 307 -17.40 -3.58 -12.74
C VAL A 307 -16.88 -3.90 -11.34
N CYS A 308 -17.34 -5.01 -10.78
CA CYS A 308 -16.80 -5.57 -9.55
C CYS A 308 -16.28 -6.98 -9.80
N GLU A 309 -15.18 -7.34 -9.14
CA GLU A 309 -14.65 -8.69 -9.16
C GLU A 309 -14.31 -9.14 -7.74
N GLY A 310 -14.62 -10.39 -7.44
CA GLY A 310 -14.44 -10.94 -6.10
C GLY A 310 -14.90 -12.39 -6.02
N ASN A 311 -14.74 -12.98 -4.84
CA ASN A 311 -15.27 -14.32 -4.60
C ASN A 311 -16.81 -14.32 -4.63
N LYS A 312 -17.39 -15.51 -4.85
CA LYS A 312 -18.85 -15.72 -4.94
C LYS A 312 -19.64 -15.10 -3.82
N ASP A 313 -19.18 -15.29 -2.59
CA ASP A 313 -19.90 -14.84 -1.41
C ASP A 313 -19.92 -13.32 -1.29
N LEU A 314 -18.79 -12.67 -1.53
CA LEU A 314 -18.68 -11.21 -1.45
C LEU A 314 -19.40 -10.53 -2.62
N ILE A 315 -19.29 -11.08 -3.83
CA ILE A 315 -20.05 -10.59 -4.99
C ILE A 315 -21.54 -10.85 -4.83
N GLY A 316 -21.93 -11.99 -4.27
CA GLY A 316 -23.33 -12.30 -3.93
C GLY A 316 -23.89 -11.33 -2.89
N LEU A 317 -23.12 -11.06 -1.84
CA LEU A 317 -23.46 -10.09 -0.80
C LEU A 317 -23.63 -8.68 -1.39
N TYR A 318 -22.68 -8.24 -2.21
CA TYR A 318 -22.74 -6.96 -2.89
C TYR A 318 -23.95 -6.85 -3.84
N THR A 319 -24.20 -7.89 -4.64
CA THR A 319 -25.38 -7.95 -5.52
C THR A 319 -26.68 -7.81 -4.72
N GLY A 320 -26.78 -8.53 -3.59
CA GLY A 320 -27.92 -8.43 -2.69
C GLY A 320 -28.09 -7.02 -2.11
N TYR A 321 -26.98 -6.38 -1.74
CA TYR A 321 -26.95 -5.04 -1.21
C TYR A 321 -27.42 -4.00 -2.25
N ILE A 322 -26.91 -4.03 -3.49
CA ILE A 322 -27.34 -3.09 -4.53
C ILE A 322 -28.82 -3.28 -4.90
N ARG A 323 -29.33 -4.52 -4.92
CA ARG A 323 -30.78 -4.80 -5.07
C ARG A 323 -31.62 -4.29 -3.90
N MET A 324 -31.04 -4.19 -2.70
CA MET A 324 -31.73 -3.54 -1.58
C MET A 324 -31.84 -2.03 -1.82
N LEU A 325 -30.80 -1.39 -2.33
CA LEU A 325 -30.86 0.04 -2.69
C LEU A 325 -31.92 0.32 -3.75
N GLU A 326 -32.01 -0.52 -4.79
CA GLU A 326 -33.08 -0.45 -5.80
C GLU A 326 -34.48 -0.57 -5.16
N ARG A 327 -34.71 -1.58 -4.32
CA ARG A 327 -36.01 -1.76 -3.64
C ARG A 327 -36.38 -0.62 -2.69
N ARG A 328 -35.40 0.12 -2.18
CA ARG A 328 -35.61 1.30 -1.32
C ARG A 328 -35.83 2.59 -2.12
N GLY A 329 -35.81 2.51 -3.45
CA GLY A 329 -35.96 3.68 -4.32
C GLY A 329 -34.72 4.56 -4.38
N HIS A 330 -33.54 4.03 -4.06
CA HIS A 330 -32.28 4.75 -4.27
C HIS A 330 -31.75 4.59 -5.70
N LEU A 331 -32.13 3.51 -6.38
CA LEU A 331 -31.81 3.23 -7.78
C LEU A 331 -33.13 3.01 -8.53
N MET A 332 -33.32 3.63 -9.70
CA MET A 332 -34.56 3.45 -10.48
C MET A 332 -34.59 2.12 -11.23
N GLN A 333 -33.42 1.71 -11.73
CA GLN A 333 -33.28 0.49 -12.50
C GLN A 333 -31.88 -0.06 -12.31
N LEU A 334 -31.77 -1.34 -11.98
CA LEU A 334 -30.52 -2.06 -11.91
C LEU A 334 -30.48 -3.20 -12.94
N LYS A 335 -29.52 -3.17 -13.84
CA LYS A 335 -29.17 -4.28 -14.70
C LYS A 335 -27.87 -4.92 -14.21
N VAL A 336 -27.93 -6.22 -13.94
CA VAL A 336 -26.82 -7.01 -13.43
C VAL A 336 -26.46 -8.07 -14.44
N THR A 337 -25.24 -8.03 -14.97
CA THR A 337 -24.69 -9.06 -15.85
C THR A 337 -23.59 -9.79 -15.11
N LYS A 338 -23.80 -11.09 -14.87
CA LYS A 338 -22.89 -11.94 -14.13
C LYS A 338 -22.10 -12.81 -15.10
N GLU A 339 -20.78 -12.71 -15.05
CA GLU A 339 -19.89 -13.60 -15.77
C GLU A 339 -19.11 -14.47 -14.77
N THR A 340 -19.19 -15.78 -14.95
CA THR A 340 -18.37 -16.70 -14.15
C THR A 340 -16.98 -16.70 -14.74
N LEU A 341 -16.02 -16.11 -14.02
CA LEU A 341 -14.62 -16.18 -14.43
C LEU A 341 -14.13 -17.59 -14.09
N LYS A 342 -13.93 -18.41 -15.13
CA LYS A 342 -13.15 -19.63 -14.95
C LYS A 342 -11.72 -19.21 -14.70
N VAL A 343 -11.28 -19.35 -13.46
CA VAL A 343 -9.87 -19.17 -13.09
C VAL A 343 -9.11 -20.32 -13.77
N SER A 344 -8.54 -20.04 -14.95
CA SER A 344 -7.76 -20.99 -15.74
C SER A 344 -6.30 -21.06 -15.31
#